data_AF-A0A061IY32-F1
#
_entry.id   AF-A0A061IY32-F1
#
_cell.length_a   1.000
_cell.length_b   1.000
_cell.length_c   1.000
_cell.angle_alpha   90.00
_cell.angle_beta   90.00
_cell.angle_gamma   90.00
#
_symmetry.space_group_name_H-M   'P 1'
#
loop_
_entity.id
_entity.type
_entity.pdbx_description
1 polymer ?
#
loop_
_entity_poly.entity_id
_entity_poly.type
_entity_poly.pdbx_seq_one_letter_code
_entity_poly.pdbx_strand_id
1 'polypeptide(L)'
;MQKHGYIGEFEIIDDHRAGKIVVNLNGRLNKCGAICPRFDCTAPDFEKWVKNILPSRQFGFVVLTTSLGIMDHEEARARNTGGKVLGFFY
;
A
#
# COMPACT_ATOMS: atom_id res chain seq x y z
N MET A 1 -2.31 -5.70 1.05
CA MET A 1 -1.64 -6.34 2.21
C MET A 1 -1.83 -7.85 2.22
N GLN A 2 -3.07 -8.37 2.12
CA GLN A 2 -3.31 -9.83 2.10
C GLN A 2 -2.66 -10.53 0.90
N LYS A 3 -2.75 -9.95 -0.32
CA LYS A 3 -2.09 -10.45 -1.54
C LYS A 3 -0.59 -10.69 -1.38
N HIS A 4 0.09 -9.86 -0.59
CA HIS A 4 1.53 -9.97 -0.31
C HIS A 4 1.84 -10.74 0.99
N GLY A 5 0.84 -11.31 1.66
CA GLY A 5 1.01 -12.20 2.82
C GLY A 5 1.36 -11.50 4.16
N TYR A 6 1.14 -10.19 4.28
CA TYR A 6 1.39 -9.45 5.54
C TYR A 6 0.27 -9.62 6.58
N ILE A 7 -0.96 -9.80 6.11
CA ILE A 7 -2.13 -10.06 6.95
C ILE A 7 -2.73 -11.41 6.55
N GLY A 8 -3.38 -12.08 7.51
CA GLY A 8 -4.07 -13.34 7.28
C GLY A 8 -5.46 -13.13 6.70
N GLU A 9 -6.40 -13.98 7.13
CA GLU A 9 -7.81 -13.80 6.82
C GLU A 9 -8.38 -12.55 7.50
N PHE A 10 -9.32 -11.92 6.82
CA PHE A 10 -10.08 -10.81 7.36
C PHE A 10 -11.57 -11.09 7.16
N GLU A 11 -12.37 -10.71 8.14
CA GLU A 11 -13.81 -10.83 8.11
C GLU A 11 -14.44 -9.45 8.14
N ILE A 12 -15.45 -9.25 7.30
CA ILE A 12 -16.27 -8.04 7.29
C ILE A 12 -17.57 -8.38 7.97
N ILE A 13 -17.83 -7.74 9.12
CA ILE A 13 -19.07 -7.88 9.88
C ILE A 13 -19.95 -6.69 9.52
N ASP A 14 -21.12 -6.96 8.94
CA ASP A 14 -22.10 -5.93 8.63
C ASP A 14 -22.98 -5.62 9.86
N ASP A 15 -22.85 -4.39 10.38
CA ASP A 15 -23.64 -3.88 11.50
C ASP A 15 -24.80 -2.98 11.04
N HIS A 16 -25.14 -2.99 9.75
CA HIS A 16 -26.10 -2.08 9.09
C HIS A 16 -25.74 -0.59 9.25
N ARG A 17 -24.50 -0.28 9.65
CA ARG A 17 -23.98 1.09 9.77
C ARG A 17 -22.78 1.28 8.83
N ALA A 18 -21.57 1.25 9.37
CA ALA A 18 -20.33 1.47 8.64
C ALA A 18 -19.52 0.17 8.45
N GLY A 19 -20.00 -0.94 9.03
CA GLY A 19 -19.29 -2.21 9.05
C GLY A 19 -18.13 -2.22 10.05
N LYS A 20 -17.72 -3.42 10.43
CA LYS A 20 -16.51 -3.68 11.20
C LYS A 20 -15.63 -4.67 10.45
N ILE A 21 -14.32 -4.47 10.53
CA ILE A 21 -13.36 -5.37 9.89
C ILE A 21 -12.52 -6.00 10.99
N VAL A 22 -12.59 -7.33 11.10
CA VAL A 22 -11.72 -8.11 11.97
C VAL A 22 -10.60 -8.65 11.11
N VAL A 23 -9.35 -8.34 11.46
CA VAL A 23 -8.18 -8.76 10.70
C VAL A 23 -7.33 -9.69 11.55
N ASN A 24 -7.02 -10.87 11.04
CA ASN A 24 -6.06 -11.77 11.68
C ASN A 24 -4.62 -11.36 11.30
N LEU A 25 -3.77 -11.12 12.30
CA LEU A 25 -2.39 -10.69 12.11
C LEU A 25 -1.44 -11.89 12.17
N ASN A 26 -0.69 -12.12 11.10
CA ASN A 26 0.27 -13.22 10.99
C ASN A 26 1.63 -12.91 11.67
N GLY A 27 1.78 -11.74 12.30
CA GLY A 27 3.03 -11.30 12.95
C GLY A 27 4.16 -10.85 12.00
N ARG A 28 3.93 -10.80 10.69
CA ARG A 28 4.93 -10.39 9.68
C ARG A 28 4.96 -8.88 9.37
N LEU A 29 4.01 -8.12 9.91
CA LEU A 29 3.89 -6.69 9.67
C LEU A 29 4.80 -5.93 10.64
N ASN A 30 5.76 -5.16 10.10
CA ASN A 30 6.61 -4.31 10.93
C ASN A 30 5.97 -2.94 11.14
N LYS A 31 5.51 -2.32 10.05
CA LYS A 31 4.85 -1.01 10.07
C LYS A 31 4.00 -0.81 8.82
N CYS A 32 2.75 -0.40 9.02
CA CYS A 32 1.92 0.20 7.98
C CYS A 32 1.60 1.65 8.32
N GLY A 33 1.52 2.51 7.31
CA GLY A 33 1.20 3.92 7.50
C GLY A 33 0.49 4.50 6.28
N ALA A 34 -0.41 5.44 6.53
CA ALA A 34 -1.01 6.28 5.49
C ALA A 34 -0.19 7.57 5.34
N ILE A 35 -0.06 8.06 4.11
CA ILE A 35 0.61 9.32 3.81
C ILE A 35 -0.45 10.38 3.53
N CYS A 36 -0.45 11.41 4.37
CA CYS A 36 -1.30 12.59 4.23
C CYS A 36 -0.42 13.86 4.30
N PRO A 37 -0.54 14.80 3.35
CA PRO A 37 -1.44 14.79 2.19
C PRO A 37 -1.03 13.75 1.12
N ARG A 38 -2.00 13.34 0.28
CA ARG A 38 -1.75 12.40 -0.81
C ARG A 38 -1.03 13.12 -1.95
N PHE A 39 0.30 13.05 -1.96
CA PHE A 39 1.13 13.69 -2.96
C PHE A 39 1.01 13.01 -4.32
N ASP A 40 1.08 13.82 -5.38
CA ASP A 40 1.22 13.34 -6.75
C ASP A 40 2.62 12.77 -6.96
N CYS A 41 2.69 11.65 -7.66
CA CYS A 41 3.91 10.90 -7.91
C CYS A 41 3.92 10.43 -9.36
N THR A 42 4.91 10.91 -10.11
CA THR A 42 5.15 10.48 -11.49
C THR A 42 6.07 9.26 -11.52
N ALA A 43 6.13 8.55 -12.65
CA ALA A 43 6.97 7.37 -12.82
C ALA A 43 8.45 7.54 -12.39
N PRO A 44 9.14 8.65 -12.71
CA PRO A 44 10.52 8.85 -12.23
C PRO A 44 10.60 9.13 -10.72
N ASP A 45 9.56 9.67 -10.10
CA ASP A 45 9.57 10.02 -8.68
C ASP A 45 9.47 8.80 -7.76
N PHE A 46 9.09 7.62 -8.29
CA PHE A 46 8.95 6.40 -7.49
C PHE A 46 10.22 6.02 -6.73
N GLU A 47 11.39 6.21 -7.33
CA GLU A 47 12.66 5.89 -6.64
C GLU A 47 12.89 6.77 -5.41
N LYS A 48 12.50 8.04 -5.47
CA LYS A 48 12.63 8.97 -4.35
C LYS A 48 11.74 8.53 -3.19
N TRP A 49 10.50 8.15 -3.48
CA TRP A 49 9.55 7.68 -2.48
C TRP A 49 9.97 6.34 -1.87
N VAL A 50 10.39 5.38 -2.69
CA VAL A 50 10.92 4.09 -2.22
C VAL A 50 12.11 4.29 -1.29
N LYS A 51 13.08 5.13 -1.66
CA LYS A 51 14.27 5.38 -0.85
C LYS A 51 13.96 6.06 0.48
N ASN A 52 12.96 6.94 0.51
CA ASN A 52 12.60 7.70 1.72
C ASN A 52 11.73 6.91 2.69
N ILE A 53 10.87 6.02 2.19
CA ILE A 53 9.86 5.33 3.00
C ILE A 53 10.29 3.91 3.37
N LEU A 54 10.84 3.16 2.40
CA LEU A 54 11.13 1.75 2.61
C LEU A 54 12.51 1.58 3.27
N PRO A 55 12.63 0.67 4.24
CA PRO A 55 13.90 0.43 4.92
C PRO A 55 14.95 -0.22 4.00
N SER A 56 14.53 -0.91 2.95
CA SER A 56 15.40 -1.55 1.97
C SER A 56 14.75 -1.55 0.58
N ARG A 57 15.54 -1.67 -0.49
CA ARG A 57 15.03 -1.84 -1.87
C ARG A 57 14.39 -3.22 -2.11
N GLN A 58 14.72 -4.21 -1.28
CA GLN A 58 14.25 -5.59 -1.43
C GLN A 58 12.95 -5.88 -0.67
N PHE A 59 12.49 -4.94 0.16
CA PHE A 59 11.43 -5.21 1.11
C PHE A 59 10.50 -4.02 1.33
N GLY A 60 9.20 -4.32 1.32
CA GLY A 60 8.15 -3.35 1.56
C GLY A 60 7.49 -2.85 0.28
N PHE A 61 6.29 -2.30 0.45
CA PHE A 61 5.47 -1.85 -0.67
C PHE A 61 4.94 -0.46 -0.39
N VAL A 62 5.09 0.42 -1.37
CA VAL A 62 4.40 1.70 -1.44
C VAL A 62 3.13 1.51 -2.27
N VAL A 63 2.00 1.96 -1.75
CA VAL A 63 0.68 1.86 -2.37
C VAL A 63 0.32 3.20 -3.01
N LEU A 64 -0.14 3.14 -4.27
CA LEU A 64 -0.48 4.28 -5.09
C LEU A 64 -1.91 4.13 -5.60
N THR A 65 -2.65 5.25 -5.65
CA THR A 65 -3.87 5.36 -6.45
C THR A 65 -3.48 5.85 -7.84
N THR A 66 -3.64 4.99 -8.85
CA THR A 66 -3.46 5.36 -10.25
C THR A 66 -4.83 5.42 -10.95
N SER A 67 -4.86 5.85 -12.21
CA SER A 67 -6.07 5.82 -13.04
C SER A 67 -6.60 4.41 -13.29
N LEU A 68 -5.74 3.39 -13.19
CA LEU A 68 -6.09 1.98 -13.37
C LEU A 68 -6.52 1.30 -12.06
N GLY A 69 -6.55 2.04 -10.94
CA GLY A 69 -6.91 1.54 -9.62
C GLY A 69 -5.77 1.65 -8.60
N ILE A 70 -5.99 1.02 -7.44
CA ILE A 70 -5.02 0.96 -6.35
C ILE A 70 -4.04 -0.17 -6.64
N MET A 71 -2.75 0.16 -6.68
CA MET A 71 -1.69 -0.80 -6.98
C MET A 71 -0.44 -0.48 -6.18
N ASP A 72 0.52 -1.40 -6.19
CA ASP A 72 1.84 -1.18 -5.62
C ASP A 72 2.75 -0.45 -6.61
N HIS A 73 3.85 0.08 -6.08
CA HIS A 73 4.87 0.76 -6.87
C HIS A 73 5.58 -0.13 -7.90
N GLU A 74 5.61 -1.46 -7.69
CA GLU A 74 6.17 -2.41 -8.65
C GLU A 74 5.25 -2.59 -9.86
N GLU A 75 3.96 -2.85 -9.65
CA GLU A 75 2.98 -2.94 -10.74
C GLU A 75 2.83 -1.59 -11.45
N ALA A 76 2.86 -0.47 -10.72
CA ALA A 76 2.79 0.87 -11.30
C ALA A 76 3.99 1.16 -12.22
N ARG A 77 5.20 0.70 -11.85
CA ARG A 77 6.39 0.79 -12.70
C ARG A 77 6.28 -0.09 -13.93
N ALA A 78 5.79 -1.34 -13.79
CA ALA A 78 5.61 -2.26 -14.91
C ALA A 78 4.59 -1.72 -15.94
N ARG A 79 3.55 -1.03 -15.47
CA ARG A 79 2.51 -0.41 -16.32
C ARG A 79 2.86 1.02 -16.77
N ASN A 80 4.00 1.56 -16.33
CA ASN A 80 4.46 2.92 -16.58
C ASN A 80 3.40 4.00 -16.26
N THR A 81 2.70 3.82 -15.15
CA THR A 81 1.61 4.71 -14.70
C THR A 81 1.98 5.41 -13.41
N GLY A 82 1.79 6.73 -13.37
CA GLY A 82 1.87 7.53 -12.14
C GLY A 82 0.55 7.55 -11.38
N GLY A 83 0.52 8.29 -10.27
CA GLY A 83 -0.66 8.43 -9.45
C GLY A 83 -0.45 9.26 -8.19
N LYS A 84 -1.29 9.04 -7.19
CA LYS A 84 -1.16 9.65 -5.86
C LYS A 84 -0.71 8.62 -4.84
N VAL A 85 0.22 8.99 -3.96
CA VAL A 85 0.67 8.11 -2.88
C VAL A 85 -0.41 8.00 -1.81
N LEU A 86 -0.82 6.77 -1.48
CA LEU A 86 -1.77 6.50 -0.41
C LEU A 86 -1.07 6.20 0.91
N GLY A 87 -0.03 5.37 0.86
CA GLY A 87 0.61 4.85 2.06
C GLY A 87 1.64 3.80 1.74
N PHE A 88 2.13 3.16 2.79
CA PHE A 88 3.15 2.13 2.72
C PHE A 88 2.91 1.05 3.76
N PHE A 89 3.45 -0.13 3.49
CA PHE A 89 3.55 -1.19 4.46
C PHE A 89 4.81 -2.02 4.24
N TYR A 90 5.41 -2.47 5.33
CA TYR A 90 6.52 -3.39 5.38
C TYR A 90 6.55 -4.07 6.75
#